data_AF-R5MN50-F1
#
_entry.id   AF-R5MN50-F1
#
_cell.length_a   1.000
_cell.length_b   1.000
_cell.length_c   1.000
_cell.angle_alpha   90.00
_cell.angle_beta   90.00
_cell.angle_gamma   90.00
#
_symmetry.space_group_name_H-M   'P 1'
#
loop_
_entity.id
_entity.type
_entity.pdbx_description
1 polymer ?
#
loop_
_entity_poly.entity_id
_entity_poly.type
_entity_poly.pdbx_seq_one_letter_code
_entity_poly.pdbx_strand_id
1 'polypeptide(L)'
;MKQLSPTRLVKNDFYKHVEEAELRGASVDELQTLLGHGRAKLGIFEGDLFEGELEIGQAASMIKRLQTVDEVMKELIEDYNTALRRMQDELNWN
;
A
#
# COMPACT_ATOMS: atom_id res chain seq x y z
N MET A 1 -0.86 -2.00 15.57
CA MET A 1 -1.80 -1.68 14.49
C MET A 1 -3.06 -2.52 14.47
N LYS A 2 -3.02 -3.86 14.42
CA LYS A 2 -4.24 -4.68 14.20
C LYS A 2 -5.31 -4.51 15.29
N GLN A 3 -4.90 -4.12 16.51
CA GLN A 3 -5.80 -3.87 17.63
C GLN A 3 -6.45 -2.47 17.64
N LEU A 4 -5.89 -1.48 16.93
CA LEU A 4 -6.39 -0.10 16.91
C LEU A 4 -7.07 0.22 15.57
N SER A 5 -6.34 0.00 14.47
CA SER A 5 -6.79 0.18 13.10
C SER A 5 -5.87 -0.62 12.18
N PRO A 6 -6.35 -1.67 11.50
CA PRO A 6 -5.53 -2.42 10.56
C PRO A 6 -5.12 -1.57 9.35
N THR A 7 -3.89 -1.09 9.32
CA THR A 7 -3.32 -0.33 8.19
C THR A 7 -2.29 -1.17 7.45
N ARG A 8 -2.26 -1.05 6.11
CA ARG A 8 -1.20 -1.64 5.28
C ARG A 8 -0.21 -0.55 4.89
N LEU A 9 1.05 -0.74 5.26
CA LEU A 9 2.14 0.17 4.94
C LEU A 9 3.39 -0.56 4.45
N VAL A 10 4.33 0.21 3.91
CA VAL A 10 5.68 -0.26 3.59
C VAL A 10 6.39 -0.75 4.87
N LYS A 11 7.21 -1.78 4.75
CA LYS A 11 8.10 -2.23 5.83
C LYS A 11 9.31 -1.29 5.96
N ASN A 12 9.14 -0.21 6.71
CA ASN A 12 10.19 0.73 7.11
C ASN A 12 10.50 0.63 8.61
N ASP A 13 11.22 1.59 9.18
CA ASP A 13 11.62 1.57 10.58
C ASP A 13 10.44 1.82 11.52
N PHE A 14 9.50 2.71 11.16
CA PHE A 14 8.23 2.87 11.86
C PHE A 14 7.45 1.54 11.93
N TYR A 15 7.33 0.81 10.82
CA TYR A 15 6.71 -0.52 10.81
C TYR A 15 7.38 -1.47 11.82
N LYS A 16 8.71 -1.51 11.87
CA LYS A 16 9.46 -2.38 12.79
C LYS A 16 9.19 -2.02 14.25
N HIS A 17 9.18 -0.72 14.58
CA HIS A 17 8.85 -0.28 15.94
C HIS A 17 7.45 -0.75 16.37
N VAL A 18 6.46 -0.67 15.47
CA VAL A 18 5.11 -1.14 15.72
C VAL A 18 5.05 -2.66 15.86
N GLU A 19 5.74 -3.39 14.98
CA GLU A 19 5.82 -4.86 15.01
C GLU A 19 6.48 -5.35 16.31
N GLU A 20 7.59 -4.73 16.71
CA GLU A 20 8.28 -5.03 17.97
C GLU A 20 7.40 -4.73 19.19
N ALA A 21 6.67 -3.60 19.20
CA ALA A 21 5.74 -3.29 20.26
C ALA A 21 4.61 -4.34 20.34
N GLU A 22 4.01 -4.71 19.21
CA GLU A 22 2.97 -5.75 19.15
C GLU A 22 3.50 -7.11 19.63
N LEU A 23 4.69 -7.54 19.21
CA LEU A 23 5.29 -8.82 19.60
C LEU A 23 5.58 -8.93 21.09
N ARG A 24 5.88 -7.81 21.74
CA ARG A 24 6.09 -7.72 23.20
C ARG A 24 4.78 -7.71 23.99
N GLY A 25 3.63 -7.63 23.31
CA GLY A 25 2.32 -7.49 23.94
C GLY A 25 2.08 -6.08 24.50
N ALA A 26 2.56 -5.04 23.81
CA ALA A 26 2.32 -3.65 24.17
C ALA A 26 0.81 -3.36 24.34
N SER A 27 0.50 -2.50 25.30
CA SER A 27 -0.87 -2.06 25.54
C SER A 27 -1.42 -1.22 24.38
N VAL A 28 -2.75 -1.06 24.33
CA VAL A 28 -3.40 -0.19 23.35
C VAL A 28 -2.90 1.25 23.46
N ASP A 29 -2.71 1.75 24.69
CA ASP A 29 -2.24 3.12 24.95
C ASP A 29 -0.78 3.33 24.48
N GLU A 30 0.07 2.33 24.67
CA GLU A 30 1.45 2.34 24.14
C GLU A 30 1.46 2.38 22.61
N LEU A 31 0.65 1.54 21.96
CA LEU A 31 0.53 1.49 20.51
C LEU A 31 -0.04 2.81 19.95
N GLN A 32 -0.98 3.43 20.66
CA GLN A 32 -1.54 4.72 20.27
C GLN A 32 -0.53 5.86 20.41
N THR A 33 0.30 5.82 21.46
CA THR A 33 1.42 6.76 21.65
C THR A 33 2.46 6.60 20.55
N LEU A 34 2.80 5.36 20.18
CA LEU A 34 3.75 5.06 19.12
C LEU A 34 3.27 5.52 17.74
N LEU A 35 1.99 5.26 17.43
CA LEU A 35 1.33 5.75 16.22
C LEU A 35 1.36 7.28 16.15
N GLY A 36 1.20 7.95 17.30
CA GLY A 36 1.27 9.40 17.39
C GLY A 36 0.21 10.09 16.52
N HIS A 37 0.44 11.35 16.16
CA HIS A 37 -0.42 12.12 15.27
C HIS A 37 0.38 12.57 14.05
N GLY A 38 -0.23 12.50 12.86
CA GLY A 38 0.34 13.06 11.63
C GLY A 38 1.39 12.21 10.92
N ARG A 39 1.59 10.94 11.31
CA ARG A 39 2.58 10.07 10.64
C ARG A 39 2.27 9.80 9.17
N ALA A 40 1.00 9.69 8.79
CA ALA A 40 0.60 9.61 7.38
C ALA A 40 1.04 10.85 6.60
N LYS A 41 0.93 12.05 7.18
CA LYS A 41 1.44 13.28 6.56
C LYS A 41 2.97 13.27 6.48
N LEU A 42 3.64 12.88 7.56
CA LEU A 42 5.10 12.77 7.63
C LEU A 42 5.66 11.86 6.51
N GLY A 43 5.02 10.70 6.29
CA GLY A 43 5.40 9.77 5.23
C GLY A 43 4.98 10.21 3.83
N ILE A 44 3.68 10.42 3.62
CA ILE A 44 3.10 10.60 2.28
C ILE A 44 3.39 12.01 1.73
N PHE A 45 3.29 13.03 2.57
CA PHE A 45 3.40 14.43 2.14
C PHE A 45 4.80 15.01 2.35
N GLU A 46 5.41 14.74 3.50
CA GLU A 46 6.72 15.30 3.86
C GLU A 46 7.90 14.42 3.40
N GLY A 47 7.61 13.17 2.99
CA GLY A 47 8.58 12.30 2.33
C GLY A 47 9.52 11.56 3.27
N ASP A 48 9.20 11.45 4.56
CA ASP A 48 9.98 10.65 5.50
C ASP A 48 9.73 9.16 5.28
N LEU A 49 10.70 8.51 4.65
CA LEU A 49 10.58 7.09 4.31
C LEU A 49 10.83 6.15 5.50
N PHE A 50 11.41 6.66 6.60
CA PHE A 50 11.87 5.84 7.72
C PHE A 50 10.85 5.86 8.86
N GLU A 51 10.43 7.06 9.28
CA GLU A 51 9.54 7.28 10.43
C GLU A 51 8.09 7.60 10.02
N GLY A 52 7.86 7.86 8.74
CA GLY A 52 6.53 8.09 8.19
C GLY A 52 5.67 6.82 8.08
N GLU A 53 4.36 7.00 8.17
CA GLU A 53 3.38 5.95 7.87
C GLU A 53 3.13 5.93 6.35
N LEU A 54 3.81 5.03 5.66
CA LEU A 54 3.76 4.91 4.20
C LEU A 54 2.67 3.94 3.75
N GLU A 55 1.42 4.39 3.75
CA GLU A 55 0.28 3.57 3.33
C GLU A 55 0.34 3.21 1.84
N ILE A 56 0.35 1.91 1.53
CA ILE A 56 0.39 1.46 0.14
C ILE A 56 -0.19 0.05 -0.07
N GLY A 57 -0.87 -0.14 -1.19
CA GLY A 57 -1.39 -1.45 -1.61
C GLY A 57 -0.30 -2.37 -2.18
N GLN A 58 -0.55 -3.69 -2.16
CA GLN A 58 0.38 -4.68 -2.73
C GLN A 58 0.59 -4.51 -4.24
N ALA A 59 -0.42 -3.97 -4.94
CA ALA A 59 -0.35 -3.65 -6.37
C ALA A 59 0.76 -2.65 -6.72
N ALA A 60 1.29 -1.88 -5.75
CA ALA A 60 2.41 -0.98 -5.99
C ALA A 60 3.66 -1.68 -6.54
N SER A 61 3.83 -2.97 -6.25
CA SER A 61 4.93 -3.77 -6.83
C SER A 61 4.87 -3.84 -8.36
N MET A 62 3.70 -3.64 -8.97
CA MET A 62 3.50 -3.63 -10.43
C MET A 62 3.82 -2.28 -11.08
N ILE A 63 3.87 -1.20 -10.29
CA ILE A 63 4.13 0.16 -10.81
C ILE A 63 5.64 0.32 -11.01
N LYS A 64 6.07 0.44 -12.27
CA LYS A 64 7.49 0.53 -12.66
C LYS A 64 7.91 1.86 -13.29
N ARG A 65 6.93 2.73 -13.57
CA ARG A 65 7.13 4.04 -14.20
C ARG A 65 6.19 5.05 -13.59
N LEU A 66 6.56 6.32 -13.66
CA LEU A 66 5.65 7.42 -13.38
C LEU A 66 4.72 7.60 -14.57
N GLN A 67 3.45 7.83 -14.26
CA GLN A 67 2.40 8.01 -15.26
C GLN A 67 1.47 9.13 -14.82
N THR A 68 0.98 9.86 -15.79
CA THR A 68 -0.15 10.78 -15.60
C THR A 68 -1.44 9.99 -15.38
N VAL A 69 -2.44 10.64 -14.79
CA VAL A 69 -3.76 10.03 -14.61
C VAL A 69 -4.37 9.58 -15.95
N ASP A 70 -4.20 10.38 -17.01
CA ASP A 70 -4.69 10.04 -18.35
C ASP A 70 -4.07 8.76 -18.90
N GLU A 71 -2.76 8.59 -18.77
CA GLU A 71 -2.05 7.38 -19.19
C GLU A 71 -2.52 6.15 -18.41
N VAL A 72 -2.67 6.26 -17.08
CA VAL A 72 -3.15 5.15 -16.24
C VAL A 72 -4.55 4.71 -16.67
N MET A 73 -5.45 5.67 -16.91
CA MET A 73 -6.83 5.36 -17.29
C MET A 73 -6.93 4.73 -18.69
N LYS A 74 -6.11 5.18 -19.64
CA LYS A 74 -6.04 4.58 -20.98
C LYS A 74 -5.50 3.15 -20.92
N GLU A 75 -4.36 2.95 -20.25
CA GLU A 75 -3.76 1.64 -20.07
C GLU A 75 -4.74 0.66 -19.41
N LEU A 76 -5.45 1.08 -18.35
CA LEU A 76 -6.41 0.23 -17.66
C LEU A 76 -7.53 -0.28 -18.58
N ILE A 77 -8.10 0.60 -19.42
CA ILE A 77 -9.17 0.24 -20.36
C ILE A 77 -8.64 -0.64 -21.49
N GLU A 78 -7.47 -0.30 -22.05
CA GLU A 78 -6.84 -1.04 -23.14
C GLU A 78 -6.44 -2.45 -22.70
N ASP A 79 -5.82 -2.59 -21.52
CA ASP A 79 -5.41 -3.87 -20.94
C ASP A 79 -6.61 -4.75 -20.61
N TYR A 80 -7.67 -4.18 -20.03
CA TYR A 80 -8.91 -4.92 -19.78
C TYR A 80 -9.50 -5.51 -21.07
N ASN A 81 -9.67 -4.67 -22.11
CA ASN A 81 -10.24 -5.12 -23.38
C ASN A 81 -9.35 -6.16 -24.07
N THR A 82 -8.03 -6.02 -23.95
CA THR A 82 -7.06 -6.97 -24.50
C THR A 82 -7.12 -8.30 -23.77
N ALA A 83 -7.17 -8.29 -22.44
CA ALA A 83 -7.34 -9.48 -21.63
C ALA A 83 -8.67 -10.20 -21.94
N LEU A 84 -9.77 -9.44 -22.07
CA LEU A 84 -11.09 -10.00 -22.40
C LEU A 84 -11.10 -10.69 -23.78
N ARG A 85 -10.57 -10.04 -24.82
CA ARG A 85 -10.46 -10.64 -26.15
C ARG A 85 -9.64 -11.92 -26.13
N ARG A 86 -8.47 -11.87 -25.47
CA ARG A 86 -7.59 -13.04 -25.33
C ARG A 86 -8.32 -14.22 -24.69
N MET A 87 -9.08 -14.00 -23.61
CA MET A 87 -9.87 -15.04 -22.97
C MET A 87 -10.95 -15.62 -23.88
N GLN A 88 -11.62 -14.77 -24.68
CA GLN A 88 -12.64 -15.22 -25.62
C GLN A 88 -12.04 -16.05 -26.76
N ASP A 89 -10.90 -15.63 -27.31
CA ASP A 89 -10.20 -16.35 -28.37
C ASP A 89 -9.72 -17.73 -27.89
N GLU A 90 -9.17 -17.81 -26.67
CA GLU A 90 -8.76 -19.08 -26.04
C GLU A 90 -9.96 -20.03 -25.79
N LEU A 91 -11.15 -19.48 -25.48
CA LEU A 91 -12.36 -20.28 -25.28
C LEU A 91 -12.99 -20.74 -26.61
N ASN A 92 -12.93 -19.93 -27.66
CA ASN A 92 -13.51 -20.25 -28.97
C ASN A 92 -12.70 -21.30 -29.76
N TRP A 93 -11.47 -21.60 -29.33
CA TRP A 93 -10.62 -22.65 -29.91
C TRP A 93 -10.84 -24.04 -29.29
N ASN A 94 -11.62 -24.14 -28.20
CA ASN A 94 -12.06 -25.40 -27.58
C ASN A 94 -13.47 -25.79 -28.05
#